data_AF-A0A6N9P1Q1-F1
#
_entry.id   AF-A0A6N9P1Q1-F1
#
_cell.length_a   1.000
_cell.length_b   1.000
_cell.length_c   1.000
_cell.angle_alpha   90.00
_cell.angle_beta   90.00
_cell.angle_gamma   90.00
#
_symmetry.space_group_name_H-M   'P 1'
#
loop_
_entity.id
_entity.type
_entity.pdbx_description
1 polymer ?
#
loop_
_entity_poly.entity_id
_entity_poly.type
_entity_poly.pdbx_seq_one_letter_code
_entity_poly.pdbx_strand_id
1 'polypeptide(L)' 'MRTANRTKPKTDFGIEVSIFCAQTGMTKRELAAGAGVKYSTLVEATTGRCAGHQLIPIARDFMQNYLKRAEG' A
#
# COMPACT_ATOMS: atom_id res chain seq x y z
N MET A 1 -0.17 21.11 22.58
CA MET A 1 1.07 20.67 21.89
C MET A 1 0.68 20.14 20.51
N ARG A 2 1.17 20.76 19.42
CA ARG A 2 0.95 20.21 18.06
C ARG A 2 1.76 18.92 17.98
N THR A 3 1.07 17.77 18.00
CA THR A 3 1.65 16.44 17.84
C THR A 3 2.53 16.47 16.60
N ALA A 4 3.85 16.35 16.79
CA ALA A 4 4.80 16.32 15.70
C ALA A 4 4.29 15.32 14.68
N ASN A 5 4.03 15.79 13.46
CA ASN A 5 3.62 14.99 12.31
C ASN A 5 4.80 14.08 11.95
N ARG A 6 5.05 13.07 12.77
CA ARG A 6 6.06 12.03 12.56
C ARG A 6 5.51 11.12 11.47
N THR A 7 5.45 11.63 10.24
CA THR A 7 5.39 10.79 9.07
C THR A 7 6.70 10.03 9.05
N LYS A 8 6.69 8.84 9.66
CA LYS A 8 7.80 7.89 9.52
C LYS A 8 8.12 7.81 8.02
N PRO A 9 9.40 7.85 7.63
CA PRO A 9 9.77 7.69 6.23
C PRO A 9 9.11 6.41 5.71
N LYS A 10 8.43 6.51 4.57
CA LYS A 10 7.78 5.36 3.94
C LYS A 10 8.88 4.39 3.51
N THR A 11 8.62 3.09 3.66
CA THR A 11 9.45 2.04 3.05
C THR A 11 9.31 2.10 1.53
N ASP A 12 10.21 1.45 0.79
CA ASP A 12 10.09 1.33 -0.69
C ASP A 12 8.70 0.85 -1.11
N PHE A 13 8.18 -0.16 -0.40
CA PHE A 13 6.81 -0.64 -0.57
C PHE A 13 5.76 0.45 -0.29
N GLY A 14 5.96 1.26 0.75
CA GLY A 14 5.08 2.38 1.06
C GLY A 14 5.09 3.47 -0.02
N ILE A 15 6.22 3.66 -0.70
CA ILE A 15 6.34 4.57 -1.84
C ILE A 15 5.60 3.99 -3.05
N GLU A 16 5.81 2.71 -3.38
CA GLU A 16 5.10 2.01 -4.47
C GLU A 16 3.59 2.09 -4.31
N VAL A 17 3.05 1.77 -3.13
CA VAL A 17 1.62 1.88 -2.83
C VAL A 17 1.12 3.31 -3.03
N SER A 18 1.92 4.31 -2.67
CA SER A 18 1.56 5.71 -2.84
C SER A 18 1.49 6.11 -4.31
N ILE A 19 2.43 5.63 -5.12
CA ILE A 19 2.48 5.87 -6.56
C ILE A 19 1.30 5.17 -7.25
N PHE A 20 1.04 3.91 -6.91
CA PHE A 20 -0.09 3.16 -7.44
C PHE A 20 -1.43 3.86 -7.16
N CYS A 21 -1.67 4.28 -5.92
CA CYS A 21 -2.87 5.03 -5.56
C CYS A 21 -2.99 6.34 -6.35
N ALA A 22 -1.87 7.03 -6.60
CA ALA A 22 -1.88 8.26 -7.38
C ALA A 22 -2.15 8.02 -8.88
N GLN A 23 -1.64 6.92 -9.44
CA GLN A 23 -1.85 6.57 -10.85
C GLN A 23 -3.26 6.06 -11.14
N THR A 24 -3.81 5.25 -10.23
CA THR A 24 -5.11 4.58 -10.43
C THR A 24 -6.29 5.36 -9.85
N GLY A 25 -6.03 6.38 -9.03
CA GLY A 25 -7.06 7.06 -8.26
C GLY A 25 -7.61 6.25 -7.07
N MET A 26 -7.15 5.01 -6.87
CA MET A 26 -7.60 4.16 -5.76
C MET A 26 -7.08 4.65 -4.41
N THR A 27 -7.90 4.52 -3.38
CA THR A 27 -7.46 4.71 -2.00
C THR A 27 -6.71 3.49 -1.47
N LYS A 28 -5.85 3.69 -0.46
CA LYS A 28 -5.18 2.57 0.23
C LYS A 28 -6.17 1.58 0.87
N ARG A 29 -7.39 2.04 1.18
CA ARG A 29 -8.45 1.21 1.75
C ARG A 29 -9.03 0.27 0.69
N GLU A 30 -9.25 0.78 -0.51
CA GLU A 30 -9.69 -0.03 -1.65
C GLU A 30 -8.62 -1.01 -2.10
N LEU A 31 -7.35 -0.58 -2.15
CA LEU A 31 -6.21 -1.46 -2.41
C LEU A 31 -6.18 -2.62 -1.40
N ALA A 32 -6.31 -2.31 -0.10
CA ALA A 32 -6.32 -3.31 0.96
C ALA A 32 -7.49 -4.29 0.78
N ALA A 33 -8.69 -3.78 0.49
CA ALA A 33 -9.88 -4.60 0.26
C ALA A 33 -9.72 -5.52 -0.97
N GLY A 34 -9.19 -4.98 -2.09
CA GLY A 34 -8.97 -5.74 -3.32
C GLY A 34 -7.88 -6.80 -3.19
N ALA A 35 -6.84 -6.53 -2.40
CA ALA A 35 -5.78 -7.49 -2.09
C ALA A 35 -6.17 -8.50 -0.99
N GLY A 36 -7.35 -8.36 -0.36
CA GLY A 36 -7.77 -9.24 0.75
C GLY A 36 -6.98 -9.02 2.05
N VAL A 37 -6.42 -7.83 2.23
CA VAL A 37 -5.54 -7.47 3.35
C VAL A 37 -6.24 -6.47 4.28
N LYS A 38 -6.01 -6.57 5.60
CA LYS A 38 -6.50 -5.55 6.54
C LYS A 38 -5.80 -4.20 6.30
N TYR A 39 -6.58 -3.12 6.25
CA TYR A 39 -6.07 -1.76 6.02
C TYR A 39 -4.96 -1.36 7.03
N SER A 40 -5.14 -1.68 8.31
CA SER A 40 -4.13 -1.40 9.34
C SER A 40 -2.80 -2.07 9.02
N THR A 41 -2.83 -3.33 8.60
CA THR A 41 -1.64 -4.11 8.26
C THR A 41 -0.95 -3.58 7.01
N LEU A 42 -1.71 -3.11 6.01
CA LEU A 42 -1.14 -2.42 4.85
C LEU A 42 -0.41 -1.14 5.29
N VAL A 43 -1.02 -0.31 6.13
CA VAL A 43 -0.40 0.94 6.64
C VAL A 43 0.85 0.63 7.48
N GLU A 44 0.82 -0.39 8.31
CA GLU A 44 1.97 -0.84 9.09
C GLU A 44 3.12 -1.34 8.19
N ALA A 45 2.81 -2.08 7.13
CA ALA A 45 3.80 -2.51 6.12
C ALA A 45 4.43 -1.31 5.38
N THR A 46 3.64 -0.29 5.03
CA THR A 46 4.16 0.94 4.38
C THR A 46 5.08 1.77 5.27
N THR A 47 5.02 1.57 6.59
CA THR A 47 5.82 2.32 7.58
C THR A 47 6.86 1.45 8.29
N GLY A 48 7.09 0.23 7.78
CA GLY A 48 8.11 -0.69 8.29
C GLY A 48 7.85 -1.23 9.70
N ARG A 49 6.61 -1.21 10.18
CA ARG A 49 6.24 -1.65 11.54
C ARG A 49 5.94 -3.16 11.64
N CYS A 50 5.63 -3.83 10.53
CA CYS A 50 5.31 -5.25 10.51
C CYS A 50 6.16 -5.97 9.45
N ALA A 51 6.56 -7.22 9.72
CA ALA A 51 7.27 -8.08 8.78
C ALA A 51 6.32 -8.49 7.65
N GLY A 52 6.18 -7.64 6.63
CA GLY A 52 5.29 -7.82 5.50
C GLY A 52 5.71 -8.92 4.51
N HIS A 53 6.44 -9.95 4.95
CA HIS A 53 7.04 -10.96 4.08
C HIS A 53 5.98 -11.70 3.23
N GLN A 54 4.78 -11.91 3.78
CA GLN A 54 3.64 -12.47 3.04
C GLN A 54 2.73 -11.39 2.43
N LEU A 55 2.63 -10.21 3.04
CA LEU A 55 1.66 -9.18 2.64
C LEU A 55 2.13 -8.34 1.45
N ILE A 56 3.41 -7.97 1.43
CA ILE A 56 4.01 -7.17 0.36
C ILE A 56 3.85 -7.86 -1.01
N PRO A 57 4.18 -9.15 -1.18
CA PRO A 57 3.99 -9.82 -2.47
C PRO A 57 2.51 -9.90 -2.86
N ILE A 58 1.59 -10.16 -1.93
CA ILE A 58 0.14 -10.19 -2.22
C ILE A 58 -0.36 -8.82 -2.72
N ALA A 59 0.02 -7.75 -2.03
CA ALA A 59 -0.37 -6.40 -2.44
C ALA A 59 0.26 -5.99 -3.78
N ARG A 60 1.53 -6.37 -4.02
CA ARG A 60 2.21 -6.11 -5.30
C ARG A 60 1.57 -6.89 -6.46
N ASP A 61 1.21 -8.15 -6.25
CA ASP A 61 0.51 -8.96 -7.25
C ASP A 61 -0.83 -8.33 -7.65
N PHE A 62 -1.62 -7.90 -6.65
CA PHE A 62 -2.86 -7.18 -6.90
C PHE A 62 -2.63 -5.89 -7.72
N MET A 63 -1.66 -5.06 -7.32
CA MET A 63 -1.34 -3.82 -8.04
C MET A 63 -0.94 -4.09 -9.50
N GLN A 64 -0.10 -5.09 -9.75
CA GLN A 64 0.32 -5.45 -11.11
C GLN A 64 -0.85 -5.99 -11.95
N ASN A 65 -1.69 -6.85 -11.37
CA ASN A 65 -2.85 -7.40 -12.07
C ASN A 65 -3.90 -6.31 -12.36
N TYR A 66 -4.06 -5.33 -11.46
CA TYR A 66 -4.94 -4.20 -11.67
C TYR A 66 -4.47 -3.33 -12.85
N LEU A 67 -3.17 -2.99 -12.90
CA LEU A 67 -2.61 -2.21 -14.01
C LEU A 67 -2.75 -2.95 -15.35
N LYS A 68 -2.44 -4.25 -15.38
CA LYS A 68 -2.63 -5.09 -16.59
C LYS A 68 -4.06 -5.11 -17.11
N ARG A 69 -5.05 -5.04 -16.22
CA ARG A 69 -6.48 -4.97 -16.60
C ARG A 69 -6.93 -3.57 -17.00
N ALA A 70 -6.28 -2.53 -16.47
CA ALA A 70 -6.59 -1.14 -16.80
C ALA A 70 -5.99 -0.69 -18.15
N GLU A 71 -4.92 -1.35 -18.61
CA GLU A 71 -4.28 -1.10 -19.91
C GLU A 71 -4.82 -1.97 -21.06
N GLY A 72 -5.76 -2.88 -20.77
CA GLY A 72 -6.37 -3.81 -21.74
C GLY A 72 -7.73 -3.38 -22.26
#